data_AF-A0A954VDW8-F1
#
_entry.id   AF-A0A954VDW8-F1
#
_cell.length_a   1.000
_cell.length_b   1.000
_cell.length_c   1.000
_cell.angle_alpha   90.00
_cell.angle_beta   90.00
_cell.angle_gamma   90.00
#
_symmetry.space_group_name_H-M   'P 1'
#
loop_
_entity.id
_entity.type
_entity.pdbx_description
1 polymer ?
#
loop_
_entity_poly.entity_id
_entity_poly.type
_entity_poly.pdbx_seq_one_letter_code
_entity_poly.pdbx_strand_id
1 'polypeptide(L)' 'MTRRQAIRHARSRKAYWHMAKTIANGVSMPCVWHDAQGVISMKTQWAEIAPLR' A
#
# COMPACT_ATOMS: atom_id res chain seq x y z
N MET A 1 -7.74 -9.50 5.04
CA MET A 1 -8.05 -8.87 6.34
C MET A 1 -9.41 -9.36 6.84
N THR A 2 -9.58 -9.65 8.14
CA THR A 2 -10.90 -10.02 8.69
C THR A 2 -11.76 -8.80 9.00
N ARG A 3 -13.10 -8.92 8.97
CA ARG A 3 -14.03 -7.81 9.27
C ARG A 3 -13.76 -7.14 10.61
N ARG A 4 -13.45 -7.92 11.66
CA ARG A 4 -13.16 -7.39 13.00
C ARG A 4 -11.87 -6.57 13.01
N GLN A 5 -10.82 -7.02 12.31
CA GLN A 5 -9.56 -6.28 12.20
C GLN A 5 -9.75 -4.98 11.43
N ALA A 6 -10.56 -4.98 10.36
CA ALA A 6 -10.91 -3.78 9.61
C ALA A 6 -11.57 -2.73 10.52
N ILE A 7 -12.58 -3.13 11.28
CA ILE A 7 -13.30 -2.23 12.21
C ILE A 7 -12.37 -1.70 13.31
N ARG A 8 -11.52 -2.57 13.88
CA ARG A 8 -10.56 -2.15 14.92
C ARG A 8 -9.53 -1.16 14.36
N HIS A 9 -9.05 -1.39 13.15
CA HIS A 9 -8.10 -0.51 12.48
C HIS A 9 -8.73 0.85 12.20
N ALA A 10 -9.95 0.87 11.63
CA ALA A 10 -10.69 2.11 11.37
C ALA A 10 -11.00 2.93 12.63
N ARG A 11 -11.19 2.28 13.79
CA ARG A 11 -11.46 2.94 15.09
C ARG A 11 -10.21 3.30 15.90
N SER A 12 -9.01 3.08 15.36
CA SER A 12 -7.77 3.38 16.06
C SER A 12 -7.63 4.89 16.33
N ARG A 13 -7.07 5.24 17.49
CA ARG A 13 -6.73 6.63 17.85
C ARG A 13 -5.32 7.05 17.40
N LYS A 14 -4.57 6.17 16.74
CA LYS A 14 -3.23 6.49 16.25
C LYS A 14 -3.32 7.47 15.08
N ALA A 15 -2.37 8.38 14.98
CA ALA A 15 -2.30 9.31 13.86
C ALA A 15 -2.18 8.57 12.51
N TYR A 16 -2.65 9.22 11.44
CA TYR A 16 -2.75 8.64 10.10
C TYR A 16 -1.43 8.04 9.60
N TRP A 17 -0.31 8.72 9.83
CA TRP A 17 1.00 8.23 9.43
C TRP A 17 1.38 6.92 10.12
N HIS A 18 1.03 6.76 11.40
CA HIS A 18 1.25 5.50 12.11
C HIS A 18 0.34 4.39 11.57
N MET A 19 -0.89 4.72 11.16
CA MET A 19 -1.85 3.76 10.63
C MET A 19 -1.48 3.25 9.23
N ALA A 20 -0.95 4.12 8.37
CA ALA A 20 -0.51 3.78 7.01
C ALA A 20 0.57 2.67 6.98
N LYS A 21 1.43 2.63 8.02
CA LYS A 21 2.56 1.68 8.11
C LYS A 21 2.21 0.35 8.80
N THR A 22 0.95 0.13 9.15
CA THR A 22 0.54 -1.12 9.80
C THR A 22 0.31 -2.24 8.79
N ILE A 23 0.48 -3.50 9.24
CA ILE A 23 0.20 -4.69 8.42
C ILE A 23 -1.24 -4.67 7.90
N ALA A 24 -2.20 -4.25 8.74
CA ALA A 24 -3.61 -4.14 8.35
C ALA A 24 -3.81 -3.26 7.11
N ASN A 25 -3.09 -2.14 7.01
CA ASN A 25 -3.11 -1.28 5.82
C ASN A 25 -2.42 -1.98 4.63
N GLY A 26 -1.25 -2.58 4.85
CA GLY A 26 -0.50 -3.27 3.78
C GLY A 26 -1.25 -4.47 3.17
N VAL A 27 -2.05 -5.19 3.96
CA VAL A 27 -2.89 -6.29 3.43
C VAL A 27 -4.21 -5.82 2.83
N SER A 28 -4.69 -4.61 3.15
CA SER A 28 -5.91 -4.05 2.56
C SER A 28 -5.63 -3.29 1.27
N MET A 29 -4.47 -2.65 1.18
CA MET A 29 -4.00 -1.86 0.03
C MET A 29 -2.58 -2.31 -0.36
N PRO A 30 -2.43 -3.54 -0.90
CA PRO A 30 -1.15 -4.01 -1.42
C PRO A 30 -0.77 -3.26 -2.71
N CYS A 31 0.50 -3.34 -3.13
CA CYS A 31 0.97 -2.71 -4.38
C CYS A 31 0.11 -3.07 -5.59
N VAL A 32 -0.35 -4.33 -5.71
CA VAL A 32 -1.24 -4.77 -6.81
C VAL A 32 -2.57 -4.00 -6.86
N TRP A 33 -3.07 -3.55 -5.70
CA TRP A 33 -4.26 -2.71 -5.66
C TRP A 33 -3.95 -1.29 -6.16
N HIS A 34 -2.78 -0.75 -5.81
CA HIS A 34 -2.31 0.53 -6.33
C HIS A 34 -2.09 0.49 -7.86
N ASP A 35 -1.52 -0.59 -8.37
CA ASP A 35 -1.34 -0.80 -9.81
C ASP A 35 -2.71 -0.80 -10.53
N ALA A 36 -3.72 -1.46 -9.95
CA ALA A 36 -5.09 -1.46 -10.47
C ALA A 36 -5.78 -0.07 -10.41
N GLN A 37 -5.29 0.86 -9.58
CA GLN A 37 -5.73 2.26 -9.58
C GLN A 37 -4.95 3.14 -10.57
N GLY A 38 -4.02 2.56 -11.34
CA GLY A 38 -3.19 3.29 -12.31
C GLY A 38 -1.91 3.89 -11.71
N VAL A 39 -1.54 3.54 -10.48
CA VAL A 39 -0.24 3.94 -9.91
C VAL A 39 0.85 3.09 -10.53
N ILE A 40 1.89 3.74 -11.07
CA ILE A 40 3.01 3.03 -11.69
C ILE A 40 4.13 2.85 -10.66
N SER A 41 4.64 1.63 -10.55
CA SER A 41 5.82 1.32 -9.74
C SER A 41 7.05 2.03 -10.30
N MET A 42 7.69 2.87 -9.47
CA MET A 42 8.93 3.55 -9.83
C MET A 42 10.06 2.59 -10.18
N LYS A 43 10.13 1.41 -9.55
CA LYS A 43 11.12 0.39 -9.88
C LYS A 43 10.92 -0.15 -11.29
N THR A 44 9.67 -0.41 -11.67
CA THR A 44 9.31 -0.89 -13.00
C THR A 44 9.64 0.17 -14.04
N GLN A 45 9.17 1.40 -13.82
CA GLN A 45 9.47 2.53 -14.70
C GLN A 45 10.96 2.74 -14.87
N TRP A 46 11.73 2.67 -13.77
CA TRP A 46 13.17 2.80 -13.80
C TRP A 46 13.83 1.70 -14.64
N ALA A 47 13.43 0.45 -14.48
CA ALA A 47 13.98 -0.65 -15.26
C ALA A 47 13.69 -0.53 -16.77
N GLU A 48 12.55 0.05 -17.14
CA GLU A 48 12.18 0.29 -18.54
C GLU A 48 12.98 1.42 -19.20
N ILE A 49 13.24 2.50 -18.47
CA ILE A 49 13.91 3.69 -19.01
C ILE A 49 15.43 3.69 -18.76
N ALA A 50 15.91 2.90 -17.81
CA ALA A 50 17.33 2.89 -17.48
C ALA A 50 18.10 2.37 -18.69
N PRO A 51 19.10 3.13 -19.18
CA PRO A 51 19.97 2.62 -20.22
C PRO A 51 20.64 1.37 -19.67
N LEU A 52 20.36 0.22 -20.29
CA LEU A 52 21.02 -1.04 -20.02
C LEU A 52 22.53 -0.77 -20.13
N ARG A 53 23.21 -0.75 -19.00
CA ARG A 53 24.68 -0.80 -18.92
C ARG A 53 25.10 -2.23 -18.76
#